data_AF-A0A8T3UU64-F1
#
_entry.id   AF-A0A8T3UU64-F1
#
_cell.length_a   1.000
_cell.length_b   1.000
_cell.length_c   1.000
_cell.angle_alpha   90.00
_cell.angle_beta   90.00
_cell.angle_gamma   90.00
#
_symmetry.space_group_name_H-M   'P 1'
#
loop_
_entity.id
_entity.type
_entity.pdbx_description
1 polymer ?
#
loop_
_entity_poly.entity_id
_entity_poly.type
_entity_poly.pdbx_seq_one_letter_code
_entity_poly.pdbx_strand_id
1 'polypeptide(L)'
;MIKVYVSRFNPETDTEPHMECYEIEQTPHMKVLDALQAINDKYDADISFRSSCRAGQCGSCGILFKGNGALACQKEIKDGAIIEPLRFPVIKDLIVDKSSIEAKVKDLELSLQCDHTCSDELDTSITKEDTKDTKKVRSCIECYSCYSTCPVVNIATEEFGGPYLMRYMRKFETDPRDNYDRLKEALDEGLYKCTSCGKCLSVCPKNINTFGDAIEKMRAIAVANGSGPLPEHVAFKENILKTGRSVKTSKTPFVEEAENNTGSKIAFFTGCMVDYKFPELGHKLVKILKENGIDVDVPEGQVCCGSPLLRTGQTDIVQELVDKNKEVFKDYDTVITICSGCGATLKNNHPEFGSKLNVMDISEFLVDKLDTDKLKEVDIKVTYHDPCHLGRGQGIKDAPRDIIEKIPGVEFEEMLYPCQCCGAGGGIKSGKPEIALDLAKSKAEMIKDTESDAVITICPFCQLNIQDGLDAIGCEDIKCMHLLELLDKAYE
;
A
#
# COMPACT_ATOMS: atom_id res chain seq x y z
N MET A 1 16.30 -14.97 -27.43
CA MET A 1 16.06 -13.55 -27.75
C MET A 1 14.96 -13.04 -26.85
N ILE A 2 15.03 -11.79 -26.40
CA ILE A 2 13.98 -11.10 -25.66
C ILE A 2 13.69 -9.75 -26.29
N LYS A 3 12.43 -9.30 -26.18
CA LYS A 3 11.96 -7.97 -26.53
C LYS A 3 12.06 -7.04 -25.32
N VAL A 4 12.72 -5.91 -25.53
CA VAL A 4 12.91 -4.86 -24.53
C VAL A 4 12.35 -3.56 -25.07
N TYR A 5 11.39 -3.00 -24.34
CA TYR A 5 10.76 -1.71 -24.63
C TYR A 5 11.43 -0.65 -23.78
N VAL A 6 11.99 0.38 -24.42
CA VAL A 6 12.69 1.47 -23.74
C VAL A 6 12.04 2.80 -24.13
N SER A 7 11.77 3.62 -23.12
CA SER A 7 11.37 5.01 -23.34
C SER A 7 12.51 5.80 -23.94
N ARG A 8 12.27 6.33 -25.13
CA ARG A 8 13.18 7.20 -25.85
C ARG A 8 12.65 8.62 -25.82
N PHE A 9 13.58 9.57 -25.73
CA PHE A 9 13.28 10.99 -25.85
C PHE A 9 14.58 11.74 -26.12
N ASN A 10 14.63 12.46 -27.24
CA ASN A 10 15.66 13.41 -27.56
C ASN A 10 15.03 14.81 -27.75
N PRO A 11 15.33 15.78 -26.88
CA PRO A 11 14.71 17.11 -26.94
C PRO A 11 15.05 17.89 -28.23
N GLU A 12 16.07 17.47 -29.00
CA GLU A 12 16.40 18.09 -30.28
C GLU A 12 15.49 17.63 -31.43
N THR A 13 14.90 16.45 -31.33
CA THR A 13 14.13 15.82 -32.43
C THR A 13 12.69 15.48 -32.05
N ASP A 14 12.43 15.21 -30.78
CA ASP A 14 11.17 14.67 -30.30
C ASP A 14 10.38 15.74 -29.55
N THR A 15 9.06 15.73 -29.74
CA THR A 15 8.14 16.60 -28.99
C THR A 15 7.67 15.94 -27.70
N GLU A 16 7.60 14.61 -27.67
CA GLU A 16 7.13 13.81 -26.53
C GLU A 16 7.90 12.48 -26.47
N PRO A 17 8.04 11.86 -25.28
CA PRO A 17 8.65 10.54 -25.16
C PRO A 17 7.86 9.46 -25.92
N HIS A 18 8.56 8.53 -26.55
CA HIS A 18 7.97 7.39 -27.26
C HIS A 18 8.63 6.07 -26.87
N MET A 19 7.92 4.94 -27.09
CA MET A 19 8.52 3.61 -26.89
C MET A 19 9.21 3.11 -28.15
N GLU A 20 10.43 2.60 -27.97
CA GLU A 20 11.11 1.78 -28.98
C GLU A 20 11.30 0.35 -28.47
N CYS A 21 11.23 -0.62 -29.38
CA CYS A 21 11.39 -2.04 -29.08
C CYS A 21 12.68 -2.57 -29.69
N TYR A 22 13.48 -3.26 -28.88
CA TYR A 22 14.74 -3.88 -29.30
C TYR A 22 14.76 -5.37 -28.99
N GLU A 23 15.34 -6.15 -29.90
CA GLU A 23 15.54 -7.58 -29.70
C GLU A 23 17.00 -7.89 -29.35
N ILE A 24 17.25 -8.43 -28.16
CA ILE A 24 18.60 -8.79 -27.69
C ILE A 24 18.67 -10.25 -27.24
N GLU A 25 19.88 -10.80 -27.20
CA GLU A 25 20.12 -12.11 -26.60
C GLU A 25 20.05 -11.99 -25.07
N GLN A 26 19.28 -12.86 -24.43
CA GLN A 26 19.17 -12.88 -22.97
C GLN A 26 20.23 -13.82 -22.38
N THR A 27 21.00 -13.34 -21.43
CA THR A 27 21.93 -14.15 -20.64
C THR A 27 21.34 -14.48 -19.26
N PRO A 28 21.82 -15.55 -18.58
CA PRO A 28 21.39 -15.85 -17.22
C PRO A 28 21.67 -14.67 -16.28
N HIS A 29 20.68 -14.29 -15.46
CA HIS A 29 20.74 -13.17 -14.51
C HIS A 29 21.03 -11.79 -15.12
N MET A 30 20.84 -11.63 -16.44
CA MET A 30 21.00 -10.35 -17.12
C MET A 30 20.20 -9.25 -16.42
N LYS A 31 20.86 -8.13 -16.09
CA LYS A 31 20.20 -6.99 -15.46
C LYS A 31 19.73 -6.00 -16.51
N VAL A 32 18.80 -5.14 -16.13
CA VAL A 32 18.31 -4.04 -16.99
C VAL A 32 19.47 -3.18 -17.48
N LEU A 33 20.48 -2.92 -16.64
CA LEU A 33 21.67 -2.16 -17.05
C LEU A 33 22.48 -2.87 -18.15
N ASP A 34 22.63 -4.19 -18.07
CA ASP A 34 23.35 -4.97 -19.09
C ASP A 34 22.58 -4.97 -20.41
N ALA A 35 21.24 -5.04 -20.35
CA ALA A 35 20.37 -4.97 -21.51
C ALA A 35 20.46 -3.62 -22.23
N LEU A 36 20.44 -2.50 -21.48
CA LEU A 36 20.60 -1.17 -22.06
C LEU A 36 21.95 -1.02 -22.78
N GLN A 37 23.03 -1.55 -22.19
CA GLN A 37 24.35 -1.57 -22.83
C GLN A 37 24.34 -2.44 -24.10
N ALA A 38 23.78 -3.65 -24.02
CA ALA A 38 23.69 -4.55 -25.17
C ALA A 38 22.87 -3.96 -26.33
N ILE A 39 21.82 -3.19 -26.04
CA ILE A 39 21.04 -2.47 -27.05
C ILE A 39 21.89 -1.40 -27.72
N ASN A 40 22.59 -0.56 -26.94
CA ASN A 40 23.49 0.45 -27.49
C ASN A 40 24.60 -0.18 -28.35
N ASP A 41 25.23 -1.25 -27.88
CA ASP A 41 26.32 -1.93 -28.60
C ASP A 41 25.84 -2.59 -29.90
N LYS A 42 24.64 -3.16 -29.90
CA LYS A 42 24.09 -3.90 -31.06
C LYS A 42 23.47 -2.97 -32.11
N TYR A 43 22.77 -1.92 -31.69
CA TYR A 43 21.93 -1.09 -32.55
C TYR A 43 22.45 0.32 -32.76
N ASP A 44 23.53 0.73 -32.07
CA ASP A 44 23.99 2.12 -32.02
C ASP A 44 22.85 3.08 -31.60
N ALA A 45 22.02 2.62 -30.65
CA ALA A 45 20.76 3.28 -30.30
C ALA A 45 20.95 4.61 -29.54
N ASP A 46 22.15 4.89 -29.03
CA ASP A 46 22.50 6.07 -28.22
C ASP A 46 21.53 6.34 -27.04
N ILE A 47 21.09 5.27 -26.37
CA ILE A 47 20.21 5.37 -25.20
C ILE A 47 21.00 5.96 -24.04
N SER A 48 20.51 7.07 -23.51
CA SER A 48 21.11 7.79 -22.40
C SER A 48 20.54 7.34 -21.05
N PHE A 49 21.42 6.90 -20.14
CA PHE A 49 21.05 6.50 -18.78
C PHE A 49 22.19 6.77 -17.80
N ARG A 50 21.87 6.97 -16.52
CA ARG A 50 22.88 7.13 -15.46
C ARG A 50 23.30 5.77 -14.90
N SER A 51 24.60 5.56 -14.74
CA SER A 51 25.15 4.41 -14.01
C SER A 51 26.47 4.78 -13.35
N SER A 52 26.78 4.15 -12.21
CA SER A 52 28.02 4.43 -11.47
C SER A 52 28.54 3.15 -10.80
N CYS A 53 28.15 2.84 -9.56
CA CYS A 53 28.77 1.75 -8.79
C CYS A 53 28.43 0.32 -9.24
N ARG A 54 27.35 0.13 -10.00
CA ARG A 54 26.77 -1.18 -10.41
C ARG A 54 26.47 -2.19 -9.27
N ALA A 55 26.54 -1.76 -8.01
CA ALA A 55 26.40 -2.61 -6.83
C ALA A 55 25.18 -2.27 -5.94
N GLY A 56 24.24 -1.47 -6.47
CA GLY A 56 23.05 -1.05 -5.71
C GLY A 56 23.35 -0.15 -4.49
N GLN A 57 24.46 0.59 -4.53
CA GLN A 57 24.90 1.46 -3.42
C GLN A 57 24.73 2.95 -3.70
N CYS A 58 24.92 3.41 -4.93
CA CYS A 58 24.91 4.84 -5.27
C CYS A 58 23.53 5.39 -5.64
N GLY A 59 22.54 4.54 -5.92
CA GLY A 59 21.20 4.94 -6.38
C GLY A 59 21.11 5.53 -7.80
N SER A 60 22.25 5.86 -8.45
CA SER A 60 22.31 6.60 -9.72
C SER A 60 21.54 5.97 -10.88
N CYS A 61 21.44 4.65 -10.96
CA CYS A 61 20.75 3.93 -12.04
C CYS A 61 19.26 3.66 -11.72
N GLY A 62 18.63 4.55 -10.97
CA GLY A 62 17.20 4.48 -10.69
C GLY A 62 16.38 4.70 -11.96
N ILE A 63 15.44 3.79 -12.23
CA ILE A 63 14.51 3.81 -13.37
C ILE A 63 13.13 3.33 -12.92
N LEU A 64 12.14 3.44 -13.77
CA LEU A 64 10.89 2.69 -13.64
C LEU A 64 10.96 1.42 -14.51
N PHE A 65 10.56 0.31 -13.93
CA PHE A 65 10.40 -0.97 -14.61
C PHE A 65 8.95 -1.39 -14.50
N LYS A 66 8.22 -1.39 -15.63
CA LYS A 66 6.76 -1.55 -15.69
C LYS A 66 6.07 -0.59 -14.69
N GLY A 67 6.35 0.71 -14.82
CA GLY A 67 5.81 1.76 -13.95
C GLY A 67 6.28 1.76 -12.48
N ASN A 68 7.14 0.84 -12.05
CA ASN A 68 7.60 0.72 -10.66
C ASN A 68 9.08 1.06 -10.51
N GLY A 69 9.42 1.83 -9.48
CA GLY A 69 10.81 2.18 -9.17
C GLY A 69 11.69 0.94 -8.98
N ALA A 70 12.85 0.94 -9.64
CA ALA A 70 13.84 -0.11 -9.55
C ALA A 70 15.26 0.45 -9.78
N LEU A 71 16.27 -0.34 -9.44
CA LEU A 71 17.65 -0.06 -9.83
C LEU A 71 18.00 -0.90 -11.05
N ALA A 72 18.40 -0.26 -12.16
CA ALA A 72 18.76 -0.96 -13.39
C ALA A 72 19.88 -2.01 -13.18
N CYS A 73 20.84 -1.74 -12.29
CA CYS A 73 21.93 -2.68 -11.98
C CYS A 73 21.54 -3.86 -11.07
N GLN A 74 20.32 -3.90 -10.54
CA GLN A 74 19.86 -4.98 -9.66
C GLN A 74 18.66 -5.74 -10.26
N LYS A 75 17.81 -5.02 -11.00
CA LYS A 75 16.60 -5.58 -11.60
C LYS A 75 16.97 -6.53 -12.74
N GLU A 76 16.56 -7.79 -12.62
CA GLU A 76 16.67 -8.75 -13.71
C GLU A 76 15.70 -8.42 -14.84
N ILE A 77 16.16 -8.61 -16.07
CA ILE A 77 15.35 -8.42 -17.27
C ILE A 77 14.73 -9.73 -17.73
N LYS A 78 13.52 -9.63 -18.27
CA LYS A 78 12.76 -10.73 -18.89
C LYS A 78 12.16 -10.24 -20.21
N ASP A 79 11.67 -11.16 -21.02
CA ASP A 79 10.91 -10.84 -22.23
C ASP A 79 9.73 -9.90 -21.93
N GLY A 80 9.48 -8.94 -22.83
CA GLY A 80 8.46 -7.92 -22.62
C GLY A 80 8.80 -6.92 -21.50
N ALA A 81 10.09 -6.66 -21.27
CA ALA A 81 10.51 -5.65 -20.30
C ALA A 81 10.14 -4.25 -20.78
N ILE A 82 9.58 -3.42 -19.89
CA ILE A 82 9.27 -2.01 -20.15
C ILE A 82 10.11 -1.17 -19.19
N ILE A 83 10.97 -0.31 -19.76
CA ILE A 83 11.93 0.52 -19.03
C ILE A 83 11.61 1.99 -19.32
N GLU A 84 11.32 2.73 -18.26
CA GLU A 84 10.87 4.13 -18.33
C GLU A 84 11.75 5.01 -17.42
N PRO A 85 11.86 6.32 -17.70
CA PRO A 85 12.51 7.26 -16.79
C PRO A 85 11.77 7.33 -15.45
N LEU A 86 12.46 7.78 -14.41
CA LEU A 86 11.80 8.17 -13.17
C LEU A 86 10.79 9.31 -13.44
N ARG A 87 9.72 9.41 -12.63
CA ARG A 87 8.67 10.44 -12.81
C ARG A 87 9.16 11.83 -12.40
N PHE A 88 9.89 12.44 -13.31
CA PHE A 88 10.50 13.76 -13.28
C PHE A 88 10.60 14.27 -14.72
N PRO A 89 10.82 15.58 -14.95
CA PRO A 89 11.08 16.08 -16.30
C PRO A 89 12.23 15.32 -16.97
N VAL A 90 12.00 14.78 -18.16
CA VAL A 90 13.00 13.98 -18.89
C VAL A 90 13.98 14.92 -19.59
N ILE A 91 15.28 14.69 -19.40
CA ILE A 91 16.35 15.42 -20.10
C ILE A 91 16.65 14.73 -21.43
N LYS A 92 16.93 13.41 -21.38
CA LYS A 92 17.13 12.55 -22.54
C LYS A 92 16.94 11.09 -22.12
N ASP A 93 16.10 10.35 -22.83
CA ASP A 93 15.78 8.95 -22.58
C ASP A 93 15.45 8.64 -21.11
N LEU A 94 16.37 8.00 -20.37
CA LEU A 94 16.20 7.60 -18.97
C LEU A 94 16.85 8.57 -17.97
N ILE A 95 17.43 9.67 -18.47
CA ILE A 95 18.00 10.74 -17.64
C ILE A 95 16.94 11.80 -17.38
N VAL A 96 16.78 12.16 -16.12
CA VAL A 96 15.76 13.10 -15.65
C VAL A 96 16.35 14.26 -14.86
N ASP A 97 15.64 15.37 -14.83
CA ASP A 97 15.95 16.53 -14.00
C ASP A 97 15.33 16.39 -12.60
N LYS A 98 16.18 16.41 -11.58
CA LYS A 98 15.81 16.29 -10.16
C LYS A 98 15.95 17.61 -9.40
N SER A 99 16.33 18.68 -10.09
CA SER A 99 16.72 19.95 -9.46
C SER A 99 15.61 20.52 -8.57
N SER A 100 14.34 20.34 -8.93
CA SER A 100 13.20 20.79 -8.12
C SER A 100 13.15 20.11 -6.74
N ILE A 101 13.26 18.77 -6.67
CA ILE A 101 13.22 18.06 -5.40
C ILE A 101 14.54 18.26 -4.62
N GLU A 102 15.66 18.37 -5.31
CA GLU A 102 16.97 18.66 -4.69
C GLU A 102 17.01 20.07 -4.08
N ALA A 103 16.33 21.04 -4.68
CA ALA A 103 16.15 22.38 -4.12
C ALA A 103 15.28 22.35 -2.85
N LYS A 104 14.12 21.67 -2.87
CA LYS A 104 13.30 21.48 -1.66
C LYS A 104 14.09 20.83 -0.54
N VAL A 105 14.86 19.79 -0.86
CA VAL A 105 15.77 19.14 0.08
C VAL A 105 16.77 20.14 0.65
N LYS A 106 17.44 20.93 -0.19
CA LYS A 106 18.42 21.95 0.26
C LYS A 106 17.81 22.95 1.24
N ASP A 107 16.54 23.34 1.04
CA ASP A 107 15.85 24.29 1.90
C ASP A 107 15.42 23.68 3.26
N LEU A 108 15.34 22.36 3.39
CA LEU A 108 14.92 21.64 4.61
C LEU A 108 15.98 21.58 5.73
N GLU A 109 16.88 22.57 5.84
CA GLU A 109 17.90 22.67 6.92
C GLU A 109 18.58 21.32 7.26
N LEU A 110 19.03 20.57 6.25
CA LEU A 110 19.40 19.14 6.35
C LEU A 110 20.69 18.82 7.11
N SER A 111 21.35 19.82 7.67
CA SER A 111 22.36 19.64 8.69
C SER A 111 21.71 19.42 10.04
N LEU A 112 22.46 18.80 10.96
CA LEU A 112 22.09 18.84 12.36
C LEU A 112 22.12 20.30 12.82
N GLN A 113 20.99 20.81 13.28
CA GLN A 113 20.87 22.18 13.77
C GLN A 113 21.10 22.16 15.27
N CYS A 114 22.35 22.41 15.69
CA CYS A 114 22.75 22.33 17.09
C CYS A 114 23.35 23.65 17.58
N ASP A 115 23.10 23.99 18.85
CA ASP A 115 23.55 25.28 19.42
C ASP A 115 25.05 25.32 19.80
N HIS A 116 25.79 24.22 19.65
CA HIS A 116 27.20 24.17 20.05
C HIS A 116 28.16 24.51 18.91
N THR A 117 29.24 25.25 19.21
CA THR A 117 30.40 25.37 18.32
C THR A 117 31.10 24.03 18.22
N CYS A 118 31.35 23.53 17.00
CA CYS A 118 32.15 22.31 16.79
C CYS A 118 33.46 22.41 17.58
N SER A 119 33.58 21.64 18.66
CA SER A 119 34.85 21.37 19.32
C SER A 119 35.49 20.15 18.67
N ASP A 120 36.81 20.00 18.81
CA ASP A 120 37.52 18.79 18.36
C ASP A 120 37.20 17.56 19.22
N GLU A 121 36.34 17.69 20.25
CA GLU A 121 35.93 16.59 21.11
C GLU A 121 34.70 15.87 20.56
N LEU A 122 34.70 14.54 20.65
CA LEU A 122 33.58 13.69 20.23
C LEU A 122 32.35 13.95 21.11
N ASP A 123 31.26 14.42 20.49
CA ASP A 123 29.95 14.51 21.14
C ASP A 123 29.40 13.11 21.46
N THR A 124 29.33 12.79 22.76
CA THR A 124 28.86 11.50 23.29
C THR A 124 27.41 11.54 23.79
N SER A 125 26.67 12.62 23.51
CA SER A 125 25.27 12.78 23.93
C SER A 125 24.31 11.79 23.26
N ILE A 126 24.69 11.21 22.12
CA ILE A 126 23.87 10.25 21.39
C ILE A 126 24.11 8.81 21.84
N THR A 127 23.04 8.13 22.22
CA THR A 127 23.08 6.72 22.63
C THR A 127 22.65 5.79 21.50
N LYS A 128 22.86 4.48 21.71
CA LYS A 128 22.33 3.47 20.78
C LYS A 128 20.80 3.48 20.71
N GLU A 129 20.13 3.80 21.82
CA GLU A 129 18.66 3.80 21.86
C GLU A 129 18.09 4.96 21.02
N ASP A 130 18.71 6.15 21.06
CA ASP A 130 18.30 7.32 20.27
C ASP A 130 18.34 7.07 18.76
N THR A 131 19.19 6.15 18.31
CA THR A 131 19.38 5.83 16.89
C THR A 131 18.67 4.57 16.44
N LYS A 132 18.10 3.79 17.35
CA LYS A 132 17.53 2.47 17.09
C LYS A 132 16.45 2.53 16.02
N ASP A 133 15.53 3.48 16.14
CA ASP A 133 14.38 3.62 15.24
C ASP A 133 14.69 4.39 13.95
N THR A 134 15.83 5.08 13.88
CA THR A 134 16.23 5.87 12.71
C THR A 134 17.33 5.22 11.87
N LYS A 135 17.98 4.17 12.37
CA LYS A 135 19.10 3.48 11.68
C LYS A 135 18.72 3.02 10.28
N LYS A 136 17.53 2.42 10.10
CA LYS A 136 17.09 1.94 8.79
C LYS A 136 16.76 3.10 7.85
N VAL A 137 16.01 4.09 8.35
CA VAL A 137 15.71 5.35 7.67
C VAL A 137 16.99 6.05 7.19
N ARG A 138 18.08 6.00 7.96
CA ARG A 138 19.39 6.59 7.60
C ARG A 138 20.10 5.91 6.42
N SER A 139 19.71 4.69 6.02
CA SER A 139 20.35 3.92 4.95
C SER A 139 19.91 4.28 3.51
N CYS A 140 19.14 5.35 3.33
CA CYS A 140 18.69 5.80 2.00
C CYS A 140 19.88 6.10 1.08
N ILE A 141 19.75 5.68 -0.18
CA ILE A 141 20.76 5.89 -1.24
C ILE A 141 20.28 6.83 -2.34
N GLU A 142 19.21 7.60 -2.08
CA GLU A 142 18.75 8.66 -3.00
C GLU A 142 18.48 8.16 -4.43
N CYS A 143 17.91 6.96 -4.55
CA CYS A 143 17.52 6.39 -5.84
C CYS A 143 16.18 6.91 -6.37
N TYR A 144 15.44 7.67 -5.55
CA TYR A 144 14.11 8.25 -5.84
C TYR A 144 13.00 7.26 -6.22
N SER A 145 13.25 5.94 -6.18
CA SER A 145 12.24 4.91 -6.52
C SER A 145 10.94 5.06 -5.72
N CYS A 146 11.04 5.36 -4.42
CA CYS A 146 9.86 5.56 -3.58
C CYS A 146 9.06 6.83 -3.93
N TYR A 147 9.76 7.89 -4.37
CA TYR A 147 9.14 9.16 -4.76
C TYR A 147 8.39 8.97 -6.09
N SER A 148 9.07 8.48 -7.13
CA SER A 148 8.48 8.30 -8.46
C SER A 148 7.37 7.25 -8.53
N THR A 149 7.33 6.30 -7.58
CA THR A 149 6.25 5.30 -7.52
C THR A 149 5.11 5.73 -6.60
N CYS A 150 5.24 6.83 -5.86
CA CYS A 150 4.21 7.22 -4.89
C CYS A 150 2.94 7.69 -5.62
N PRO A 151 1.78 7.04 -5.41
CA PRO A 151 0.52 7.43 -6.06
C PRO A 151 0.15 8.89 -5.77
N VAL A 152 0.32 9.30 -4.51
CA VAL A 152 -0.09 10.62 -4.04
C VAL A 152 0.79 11.70 -4.66
N VAL A 153 2.11 11.51 -4.66
CA VAL A 153 3.05 12.47 -5.30
C VAL A 153 2.70 12.65 -6.77
N ASN A 154 2.29 11.59 -7.46
CA ASN A 154 2.02 11.66 -8.89
C ASN A 154 0.73 12.41 -9.26
N ILE A 155 -0.16 12.66 -8.31
CA ILE A 155 -1.44 13.36 -8.51
C ILE A 155 -1.44 14.72 -7.80
N ALA A 156 -0.77 14.80 -6.65
CA ALA A 156 -0.77 15.94 -5.74
C ALA A 156 0.67 16.36 -5.40
N THR A 157 1.52 16.55 -6.41
CA THR A 157 2.97 16.81 -6.28
C THR A 157 3.29 18.02 -5.40
N GLU A 158 2.54 19.11 -5.58
CA GLU A 158 2.75 20.35 -4.82
C GLU A 158 2.19 20.29 -3.40
N GLU A 159 1.39 19.27 -3.13
CA GLU A 159 0.66 19.14 -1.89
C GLU A 159 1.35 18.22 -0.90
N PHE A 160 2.07 17.20 -1.37
CA PHE A 160 2.72 16.20 -0.54
C PHE A 160 4.16 15.99 -0.96
N GLY A 161 5.09 16.26 -0.04
CA GLY A 161 6.54 16.09 -0.24
C GLY A 161 6.98 14.64 -0.50
N GLY A 162 6.10 13.67 -0.28
CA GLY A 162 6.34 12.29 -0.64
C GLY A 162 7.13 11.50 0.40
N PRO A 163 7.24 10.17 0.23
CA PRO A 163 7.97 9.31 1.16
C PRO A 163 9.45 9.72 1.29
N TYR A 164 10.05 10.20 0.20
CA TYR A 164 11.44 10.62 0.21
C TYR A 164 11.72 11.74 1.23
N LEU A 165 10.96 12.84 1.19
CA LEU A 165 11.13 13.96 2.14
C LEU A 165 10.75 13.55 3.57
N MET A 166 9.66 12.81 3.76
CA MET A 166 9.23 12.34 5.09
C MET A 166 10.30 11.49 5.78
N ARG A 167 11.00 10.65 5.00
CA ARG A 167 12.15 9.87 5.47
C ARG A 167 13.33 10.77 5.87
N TYR A 168 13.56 11.90 5.18
CA TYR A 168 14.61 12.85 5.54
C TYR A 168 14.32 13.54 6.87
N MET A 169 13.11 14.06 7.05
CA MET A 169 12.74 14.75 8.29
C MET A 169 12.80 13.80 9.50
N ARG A 170 12.26 12.58 9.35
CA ARG A 170 12.32 11.55 10.40
C ARG A 170 13.73 11.21 10.86
N LYS A 171 14.74 11.31 9.99
CA LYS A 171 16.14 11.01 10.32
C LYS A 171 16.64 11.85 11.50
N PHE A 172 16.14 13.07 11.64
CA PHE A 172 16.60 14.06 12.62
C PHE A 172 15.62 14.29 13.76
N GLU A 173 14.30 14.11 13.55
CA GLU A 173 13.26 14.40 14.56
C GLU A 173 13.53 13.84 15.96
N THR A 174 14.12 12.65 16.08
CA THR A 174 14.42 12.02 17.38
C THR A 174 15.89 12.09 17.76
N ASP A 175 16.69 12.92 17.07
CA ASP A 175 18.09 13.15 17.41
C ASP A 175 18.15 14.27 18.47
N PRO A 176 18.59 13.99 19.71
CA PRO A 176 18.51 14.95 20.82
C PRO A 176 19.39 16.19 20.64
N ARG A 177 20.21 16.22 19.59
CA ARG A 177 21.10 17.32 19.24
C ARG A 177 20.48 18.28 18.21
N ASP A 178 19.37 17.91 17.60
CA ASP A 178 18.69 18.72 16.59
C ASP A 178 17.66 19.63 17.27
N ASN A 179 17.84 20.94 17.12
CA ASN A 179 16.97 21.98 17.69
C ASN A 179 15.95 22.51 16.66
N TYR A 180 15.93 21.95 15.46
CA TYR A 180 15.05 22.38 14.38
C TYR A 180 13.76 21.56 14.38
N ASP A 181 12.63 22.25 14.17
CA ASP A 181 11.30 21.63 14.23
C ASP A 181 10.99 20.83 12.95
N ARG A 182 11.53 19.61 12.86
CA ARG A 182 11.32 18.72 11.70
C ARG A 182 9.86 18.27 11.61
N LEU A 183 9.16 18.20 12.74
CA LEU A 183 7.75 17.85 12.79
C LEU A 183 6.91 18.91 12.08
N LYS A 184 7.14 20.19 12.35
CA LYS A 184 6.47 21.29 11.66
C LYS A 184 6.71 21.23 10.15
N GLU A 185 7.97 21.08 9.72
CA GLU A 185 8.26 20.94 8.28
C GLU A 185 7.55 19.71 7.67
N ALA A 186 7.45 18.59 8.40
CA ALA A 186 6.73 17.43 7.91
C ALA A 186 5.23 17.70 7.78
N LEU A 187 4.63 18.44 8.72
CA LEU A 187 3.23 18.85 8.65
C LEU A 187 2.98 19.77 7.45
N ASP A 188 3.85 20.75 7.24
CA ASP A 188 3.78 21.70 6.11
C ASP A 188 3.95 20.99 4.76
N GLU A 189 4.84 19.99 4.68
CA GLU A 189 5.03 19.11 3.51
C GLU A 189 3.95 18.01 3.37
N GLY A 190 2.86 18.10 4.15
CA GLY A 190 1.68 17.26 3.98
C GLY A 190 1.79 15.87 4.62
N LEU A 191 2.32 15.75 5.84
CA LEU A 191 2.41 14.49 6.60
C LEU A 191 1.13 13.64 6.58
N TYR A 192 -0.04 14.28 6.65
CA TYR A 192 -1.35 13.64 6.64
C TYR A 192 -1.92 13.36 5.24
N LYS A 193 -1.14 13.50 4.16
CA LYS A 193 -1.54 13.20 2.77
C LYS A 193 -1.09 11.82 2.28
N CYS A 194 -0.25 11.12 3.04
CA CYS A 194 0.13 9.74 2.74
C CYS A 194 -1.01 8.73 3.02
N THR A 195 -1.27 7.84 2.08
CA THR A 195 -2.27 6.74 2.19
C THR A 195 -1.80 5.54 3.02
N SER A 196 -0.57 5.55 3.56
CA SER A 196 0.08 4.40 4.20
C SER A 196 0.06 3.11 3.36
N CYS A 197 -0.01 3.22 2.03
CA CYS A 197 -0.20 2.04 1.17
C CYS A 197 1.05 1.15 1.04
N GLY A 198 2.20 1.53 1.58
CA GLY A 198 3.42 0.72 1.58
C GLY A 198 4.13 0.57 0.23
N LYS A 199 3.71 1.29 -0.82
CA LYS A 199 4.37 1.22 -2.13
C LYS A 199 5.84 1.61 -2.07
N CYS A 200 6.18 2.61 -1.25
CA CYS A 200 7.55 3.05 -0.99
C CYS A 200 8.46 1.94 -0.46
N LEU A 201 7.97 1.10 0.46
CA LEU A 201 8.70 -0.05 0.98
C LEU A 201 8.93 -1.09 -0.12
N SER A 202 7.90 -1.41 -0.91
CA SER A 202 7.97 -2.45 -1.94
C SER A 202 8.98 -2.18 -3.07
N VAL A 203 9.33 -0.91 -3.30
CA VAL A 203 10.32 -0.50 -4.33
C VAL A 203 11.65 -0.06 -3.75
N CYS A 204 11.82 -0.07 -2.42
CA CYS A 204 13.04 0.41 -1.79
C CYS A 204 14.14 -0.66 -1.87
N PRO A 205 15.25 -0.43 -2.60
CA PRO A 205 16.35 -1.42 -2.70
C PRO A 205 17.08 -1.64 -1.36
N LYS A 206 16.85 -0.76 -0.38
CA LYS A 206 17.40 -0.87 0.98
C LYS A 206 16.38 -1.39 1.99
N ASN A 207 15.17 -1.76 1.56
CA ASN A 207 14.08 -2.23 2.42
C ASN A 207 13.76 -1.24 3.55
N ILE A 208 13.71 0.06 3.25
CA ILE A 208 13.35 1.10 4.21
C ILE A 208 11.82 1.15 4.30
N ASN A 209 11.26 0.94 5.49
CA ASN A 209 9.83 1.05 5.73
C ASN A 209 9.44 2.51 5.97
N THR A 210 9.49 3.34 4.92
CA THR A 210 9.25 4.78 5.06
C THR A 210 7.84 5.12 5.56
N PHE A 211 6.82 4.37 5.18
CA PHE A 211 5.46 4.69 5.66
C PHE A 211 5.31 4.37 7.15
N GLY A 212 5.82 3.23 7.64
CA GLY A 212 5.76 2.87 9.06
C GLY A 212 6.79 3.64 9.90
N ASP A 213 8.07 3.51 9.56
CA ASP A 213 9.19 4.00 10.39
C ASP A 213 9.37 5.53 10.32
N ALA A 214 8.83 6.19 9.28
CA ALA A 214 8.81 7.64 9.17
C ALA A 214 7.41 8.21 9.30
N ILE A 215 6.53 7.99 8.33
CA ILE A 215 5.27 8.75 8.26
C ILE A 215 4.36 8.47 9.47
N GLU A 216 4.10 7.21 9.80
CA GLU A 216 3.22 6.84 10.92
C GLU A 216 3.84 7.19 12.27
N LYS A 217 5.16 7.03 12.43
CA LYS A 217 5.88 7.49 13.63
C LYS A 217 5.81 9.01 13.80
N MET A 218 6.03 9.79 12.75
CA MET A 218 5.88 11.25 12.78
C MET A 218 4.45 11.66 13.12
N ARG A 219 3.43 10.95 12.60
CA ARG A 219 2.03 11.19 12.97
C ARG A 219 1.79 10.92 14.46
N ALA A 220 2.36 9.84 15.00
CA ALA A 220 2.25 9.55 16.44
C ALA A 220 2.91 10.65 17.30
N ILE A 221 4.06 11.17 16.88
CA ILE A 221 4.71 12.32 17.53
C ILE A 221 3.82 13.57 17.44
N ALA A 222 3.23 13.86 16.27
CA ALA A 222 2.29 14.97 16.11
C ALA A 222 1.10 14.87 17.07
N VAL A 223 0.51 13.68 17.23
CA VAL A 223 -0.58 13.47 18.19
C VAL A 223 -0.12 13.68 19.63
N ALA A 224 1.03 13.11 20.00
CA ALA A 224 1.59 13.26 21.36
C ALA A 224 1.87 14.72 21.72
N ASN A 225 2.29 15.54 20.74
CA ASN A 225 2.60 16.96 20.91
C ASN A 225 1.38 17.89 20.75
N GLY A 226 0.19 17.35 20.46
CA GLY A 226 -1.03 18.14 20.25
C GLY A 226 -1.10 18.88 18.91
N SER A 227 -0.18 18.60 17.97
CA SER A 227 -0.17 19.13 16.59
C SER A 227 -0.91 18.22 15.60
N GLY A 228 -1.48 17.12 16.09
CA GLY A 228 -2.32 16.18 15.35
C GLY A 228 -3.31 15.46 16.26
N PRO A 229 -4.14 14.55 15.72
CA PRO A 229 -4.28 14.23 14.31
C PRO A 229 -5.06 15.34 13.58
N LEU A 230 -5.42 15.13 12.31
CA LEU A 230 -6.38 16.04 11.67
C LEU A 230 -7.72 16.04 12.43
N PRO A 231 -8.47 17.17 12.47
CA PRO A 231 -9.78 17.23 13.13
C PRO A 231 -10.74 16.11 12.70
N GLU A 232 -10.72 15.75 11.43
CA GLU A 232 -11.54 14.69 10.83
C GLU A 232 -11.17 13.29 11.34
N HIS A 233 -9.96 13.11 11.89
CA HIS A 233 -9.46 11.82 12.39
C HIS A 233 -9.76 11.59 13.87
N VAL A 234 -10.04 12.66 14.64
CA VAL A 234 -10.39 12.58 16.07
C VAL A 234 -11.58 11.66 16.31
N ALA A 235 -12.56 11.71 15.39
CA ALA A 235 -13.76 10.88 15.44
C ALA A 235 -13.47 9.37 15.49
N PHE A 236 -12.33 8.90 14.95
CA PHE A 236 -11.99 7.47 15.00
C PHE A 236 -11.85 6.98 16.44
N LYS A 237 -11.08 7.70 17.26
CA LYS A 237 -10.88 7.34 18.67
C LYS A 237 -12.16 7.48 19.47
N GLU A 238 -12.90 8.56 19.27
CA GLU A 238 -14.17 8.78 19.97
C GLU A 238 -15.19 7.69 19.68
N ASN A 239 -15.33 7.28 18.42
CA ASN A 239 -16.26 6.21 18.05
C ASN A 239 -15.83 4.88 18.68
N ILE A 240 -14.52 4.57 18.69
CA ILE A 240 -14.00 3.32 19.27
C ILE A 240 -14.26 3.27 20.77
N LEU A 241 -14.03 4.36 21.50
CA LEU A 241 -14.30 4.42 22.94
C LEU A 241 -15.79 4.27 23.26
N LYS A 242 -16.67 4.80 22.42
CA LYS A 242 -18.12 4.74 22.62
C LYS A 242 -18.74 3.39 22.22
N THR A 243 -18.22 2.76 21.17
CA THR A 243 -18.93 1.66 20.46
C THR A 243 -18.05 0.45 20.15
N GLY A 244 -16.75 0.51 20.44
CA GLY A 244 -15.79 -0.49 20.03
C GLY A 244 -15.48 -0.50 18.53
N ARG A 245 -16.02 0.43 17.72
CA ARG A 245 -15.80 0.51 16.25
C ARG A 245 -15.34 1.89 15.81
N SER A 246 -14.60 1.97 14.70
CA SER A 246 -14.03 3.23 14.19
C SER A 246 -14.98 4.06 13.33
N VAL A 247 -16.13 3.51 12.95
CA VAL A 247 -17.13 4.17 12.10
C VAL A 247 -18.35 4.54 12.94
N LYS A 248 -19.13 5.51 12.46
CA LYS A 248 -20.41 5.87 13.09
C LYS A 248 -21.37 4.69 13.01
N THR A 249 -22.07 4.43 14.11
CA THR A 249 -23.15 3.43 14.17
C THR A 249 -24.37 3.98 13.43
N SER A 250 -24.96 3.14 12.57
CA SER A 250 -26.14 3.54 11.77
C SER A 250 -27.24 2.49 11.75
N LYS A 251 -26.94 1.26 12.16
CA LYS A 251 -27.82 0.08 12.19
C LYS A 251 -27.32 -0.89 13.25
N THR A 252 -28.08 -1.95 13.54
CA THR A 252 -27.59 -3.09 14.31
C THR A 252 -26.32 -3.63 13.66
N PRO A 253 -25.24 -3.89 14.42
CA PRO A 253 -24.03 -4.44 13.85
C PRO A 253 -24.22 -5.91 13.46
N PHE A 254 -23.61 -6.33 12.34
CA PHE A 254 -23.62 -7.74 11.92
C PHE A 254 -23.23 -8.72 13.04
N VAL A 255 -22.26 -8.38 13.89
CA VAL A 255 -21.84 -9.23 15.01
C VAL A 255 -22.98 -9.59 15.97
N GLU A 256 -24.00 -8.74 16.14
CA GLU A 256 -25.19 -9.01 16.98
C GLU A 256 -26.29 -9.77 16.21
N GLU A 257 -26.23 -9.78 14.88
CA GLU A 257 -27.18 -10.50 14.02
C GLU A 257 -26.72 -11.93 13.71
N ALA A 258 -25.42 -12.20 13.83
CA ALA A 258 -24.82 -13.46 13.45
C ALA A 258 -25.23 -14.59 14.40
N GLU A 259 -25.55 -15.76 13.84
CA GLU A 259 -25.76 -16.97 14.64
C GLU A 259 -24.43 -17.45 15.21
N ASN A 260 -24.28 -17.42 16.54
CA ASN A 260 -23.09 -17.92 17.22
C ASN A 260 -23.05 -19.44 17.24
N ASN A 261 -21.97 -20.01 16.75
CA ASN A 261 -21.69 -21.44 16.81
C ASN A 261 -20.49 -21.67 17.74
N THR A 262 -20.78 -21.68 19.05
CA THR A 262 -19.77 -21.76 20.13
C THR A 262 -18.95 -23.06 20.14
N GLY A 263 -19.26 -24.03 19.28
CA GLY A 263 -18.47 -25.24 19.07
C GLY A 263 -17.35 -25.11 18.03
N SER A 264 -17.35 -24.07 17.19
CA SER A 264 -16.35 -23.92 16.14
C SER A 264 -14.98 -23.50 16.68
N LYS A 265 -13.92 -24.01 16.08
CA LYS A 265 -12.53 -23.58 16.30
C LYS A 265 -12.09 -22.46 15.37
N ILE A 266 -12.98 -22.01 14.47
CA ILE A 266 -12.73 -20.92 13.53
C ILE A 266 -13.66 -19.77 13.93
N ALA A 267 -13.09 -18.58 14.14
CA ALA A 267 -13.84 -17.38 14.45
C ALA A 267 -13.73 -16.33 13.36
N PHE A 268 -14.80 -15.57 13.13
CA PHE A 268 -14.82 -14.45 12.19
C PHE A 268 -14.62 -13.11 12.90
N PHE A 269 -13.52 -12.43 12.55
CA PHE A 269 -13.31 -11.03 12.88
C PHE A 269 -14.04 -10.14 11.86
N THR A 270 -15.19 -9.60 12.27
CA THR A 270 -16.10 -8.80 11.44
C THR A 270 -15.49 -7.44 11.09
N GLY A 271 -14.86 -6.81 12.08
CA GLY A 271 -14.31 -5.46 11.94
C GLY A 271 -15.40 -4.40 11.71
N CYS A 272 -14.97 -3.15 11.56
CA CYS A 272 -15.90 -2.01 11.59
C CYS A 272 -16.74 -1.83 10.32
N MET A 273 -16.19 -2.25 9.16
CA MET A 273 -16.88 -2.07 7.88
C MET A 273 -17.98 -3.10 7.69
N VAL A 274 -17.75 -4.36 8.03
CA VAL A 274 -18.79 -5.41 7.93
C VAL A 274 -19.93 -5.10 8.90
N ASP A 275 -19.62 -4.76 10.15
CA ASP A 275 -20.67 -4.49 11.13
C ASP A 275 -21.65 -3.39 10.71
N TYR A 276 -21.16 -2.26 10.19
CA TYR A 276 -22.03 -1.09 9.98
C TYR A 276 -22.15 -0.58 8.55
N LYS A 277 -21.26 -0.96 7.64
CA LYS A 277 -21.33 -0.54 6.23
C LYS A 277 -21.83 -1.65 5.35
N PHE A 278 -21.22 -2.83 5.45
CA PHE A 278 -21.44 -3.96 4.56
C PHE A 278 -21.78 -5.26 5.31
N PRO A 279 -22.87 -5.30 6.13
CA PRO A 279 -23.25 -6.50 6.88
C PRO A 279 -23.63 -7.67 5.98
N GLU A 280 -24.12 -7.40 4.77
CA GLU A 280 -24.41 -8.42 3.76
C GLU A 280 -23.16 -9.25 3.39
N LEU A 281 -21.95 -8.69 3.45
CA LEU A 281 -20.72 -9.45 3.24
C LEU A 281 -20.48 -10.46 4.37
N GLY A 282 -20.87 -10.12 5.61
CA GLY A 282 -20.81 -11.04 6.74
C GLY A 282 -21.77 -12.21 6.57
N HIS A 283 -23.01 -11.93 6.17
CA HIS A 283 -24.02 -12.95 5.87
C HIS A 283 -23.59 -13.87 4.72
N LYS A 284 -23.05 -13.31 3.62
CA LYS A 284 -22.51 -14.08 2.49
C LYS A 284 -21.35 -14.97 2.92
N LEU A 285 -20.43 -14.48 3.76
CA LEU A 285 -19.34 -15.29 4.28
C LEU A 285 -19.86 -16.52 5.03
N VAL A 286 -20.77 -16.33 5.98
CA VAL A 286 -21.33 -17.43 6.79
C VAL A 286 -22.04 -18.45 5.91
N LYS A 287 -22.83 -17.99 4.91
CA LYS A 287 -23.47 -18.85 3.92
C LYS A 287 -22.45 -19.68 3.14
N ILE A 288 -21.45 -19.04 2.53
CA ILE A 288 -20.41 -19.70 1.72
C ILE A 288 -19.66 -20.73 2.56
N LEU A 289 -19.25 -20.39 3.79
CA LEU A 289 -18.56 -21.35 4.68
C LEU A 289 -19.45 -22.57 4.98
N LYS A 290 -20.73 -22.35 5.28
CA LYS A 290 -21.69 -23.42 5.55
C LYS A 290 -21.91 -24.34 4.35
N GLU A 291 -21.99 -23.79 3.13
CA GLU A 291 -22.11 -24.58 1.89
C GLU A 291 -20.87 -25.46 1.64
N ASN A 292 -19.72 -25.04 2.15
CA ASN A 292 -18.47 -25.81 2.13
C ASN A 292 -18.27 -26.71 3.36
N GLY A 293 -19.31 -26.86 4.21
CA GLY A 293 -19.25 -27.70 5.41
C GLY A 293 -18.34 -27.16 6.50
N ILE A 294 -18.11 -25.84 6.53
CA ILE A 294 -17.24 -25.17 7.49
C ILE A 294 -18.10 -24.34 8.45
N ASP A 295 -18.08 -24.73 9.72
CA ASP A 295 -18.71 -23.95 10.79
C ASP A 295 -17.79 -22.81 11.25
N VAL A 296 -18.36 -21.64 11.50
CA VAL A 296 -17.65 -20.46 12.01
C VAL A 296 -18.41 -19.84 13.17
N ASP A 297 -17.68 -19.31 14.15
CA ASP A 297 -18.24 -18.54 15.26
C ASP A 297 -18.04 -17.03 15.06
N VAL A 298 -18.93 -16.19 15.59
CA VAL A 298 -18.89 -14.73 15.41
C VAL A 298 -18.97 -14.01 16.76
N PRO A 299 -17.94 -14.10 17.61
CA PRO A 299 -18.03 -13.65 19.00
C PRO A 299 -18.26 -12.13 19.15
N GLU A 300 -19.29 -11.77 19.93
CA GLU A 300 -19.79 -10.39 20.15
C GLU A 300 -18.82 -9.45 20.90
N GLY A 301 -17.80 -10.01 21.58
CA GLY A 301 -16.84 -9.22 22.38
C GLY A 301 -15.73 -8.51 21.59
N GLN A 302 -15.60 -8.80 20.29
CA GLN A 302 -14.54 -8.24 19.46
C GLN A 302 -14.65 -6.72 19.33
N VAL A 303 -13.51 -6.03 19.21
CA VAL A 303 -13.40 -4.57 19.04
C VAL A 303 -12.55 -4.22 17.82
N CYS A 304 -12.56 -2.95 17.41
CA CYS A 304 -11.75 -2.42 16.31
C CYS A 304 -10.31 -2.94 16.38
N CYS A 305 -9.77 -3.36 15.24
CA CYS A 305 -8.39 -3.85 15.13
C CYS A 305 -7.33 -2.77 15.47
N GLY A 306 -7.71 -1.49 15.51
CA GLY A 306 -6.81 -0.37 15.79
C GLY A 306 -6.14 0.22 14.55
N SER A 307 -6.38 -0.32 13.35
CA SER A 307 -5.75 0.16 12.11
C SER A 307 -5.92 1.67 11.92
N PRO A 308 -7.13 2.28 11.97
CA PRO A 308 -7.27 3.73 11.76
C PRO A 308 -6.42 4.56 12.72
N LEU A 309 -6.35 4.14 13.98
CA LEU A 309 -5.60 4.85 15.02
C LEU A 309 -4.10 4.81 14.77
N LEU A 310 -3.56 3.63 14.44
CA LEU A 310 -2.14 3.47 14.08
C LEU A 310 -1.76 4.35 12.88
N ARG A 311 -2.61 4.37 11.84
CA ARG A 311 -2.32 5.14 10.62
C ARG A 311 -2.42 6.65 10.83
N THR A 312 -3.22 7.13 11.79
CA THR A 312 -3.37 8.56 12.12
C THR A 312 -2.57 9.00 13.33
N GLY A 313 -1.75 8.13 13.93
CA GLY A 313 -0.90 8.45 15.09
C GLY A 313 -1.59 8.40 16.47
N GLN A 314 -2.85 7.98 16.56
CA GLN A 314 -3.63 7.95 17.81
C GLN A 314 -3.33 6.68 18.64
N THR A 315 -2.08 6.47 19.03
CA THR A 315 -1.60 5.16 19.51
C THR A 315 -1.92 4.81 20.96
N ASP A 316 -2.44 5.74 21.75
CA ASP A 316 -2.53 5.63 23.21
C ASP A 316 -3.50 4.55 23.73
N ILE A 317 -4.52 4.20 22.95
CA ILE A 317 -5.49 3.14 23.32
C ILE A 317 -5.27 1.82 22.58
N VAL A 318 -4.24 1.71 21.74
CA VAL A 318 -4.05 0.52 20.87
C VAL A 318 -3.84 -0.74 21.69
N GLN A 319 -3.06 -0.68 22.79
CA GLN A 319 -2.82 -1.83 23.66
C GLN A 319 -4.15 -2.41 24.22
N GLU A 320 -5.06 -1.55 24.68
CA GLU A 320 -6.36 -1.99 25.21
C GLU A 320 -7.20 -2.71 24.15
N LEU A 321 -7.16 -2.25 22.89
CA LEU A 321 -7.86 -2.91 21.79
C LEU A 321 -7.24 -4.26 21.44
N VAL A 322 -5.91 -4.39 21.52
CA VAL A 322 -5.23 -5.67 21.34
C VAL A 322 -5.60 -6.64 22.44
N ASP A 323 -5.56 -6.22 23.70
CA ASP A 323 -5.86 -7.07 24.85
C ASP A 323 -7.30 -7.60 24.83
N LYS A 324 -8.27 -6.73 24.49
CA LYS A 324 -9.68 -7.13 24.33
C LYS A 324 -9.86 -8.19 23.23
N ASN A 325 -9.31 -7.93 22.04
CA ASN A 325 -9.41 -8.89 20.94
C ASN A 325 -8.69 -10.20 21.26
N LYS A 326 -7.51 -10.12 21.88
CA LYS A 326 -6.76 -11.30 22.32
C LYS A 326 -7.58 -12.17 23.27
N GLU A 327 -8.26 -11.56 24.24
CA GLU A 327 -9.11 -12.29 25.18
C GLU A 327 -10.30 -12.95 24.49
N VAL A 328 -10.96 -12.24 23.56
CA VAL A 328 -12.10 -12.75 22.79
C VAL A 328 -11.71 -13.96 21.94
N PHE A 329 -10.54 -13.90 21.29
CA PHE A 329 -10.14 -14.91 20.31
C PHE A 329 -9.18 -15.99 20.86
N LYS A 330 -8.92 -16.02 22.17
CA LYS A 330 -7.87 -16.88 22.77
C LYS A 330 -8.10 -18.39 22.59
N ASP A 331 -9.37 -18.82 22.50
CA ASP A 331 -9.75 -20.24 22.50
C ASP A 331 -10.01 -20.81 21.09
N TYR A 332 -9.83 -19.99 20.04
CA TYR A 332 -9.97 -20.38 18.64
C TYR A 332 -8.63 -20.69 18.00
N ASP A 333 -8.62 -21.67 17.09
CA ASP A 333 -7.44 -22.10 16.36
C ASP A 333 -7.14 -21.18 15.17
N THR A 334 -8.15 -20.52 14.61
CA THR A 334 -8.03 -19.61 13.47
C THR A 334 -9.02 -18.46 13.56
N VAL A 335 -8.55 -17.24 13.31
CA VAL A 335 -9.37 -16.02 13.20
C VAL A 335 -9.37 -15.57 11.75
N ILE A 336 -10.49 -15.75 11.05
CA ILE A 336 -10.63 -15.30 9.66
C ILE A 336 -11.09 -13.84 9.61
N THR A 337 -10.69 -13.12 8.56
CA THR A 337 -11.19 -11.78 8.28
C THR A 337 -11.33 -11.54 6.77
N ILE A 338 -12.27 -10.69 6.40
CA ILE A 338 -12.55 -10.29 5.01
C ILE A 338 -12.09 -8.86 4.72
N CYS A 339 -11.32 -8.25 5.63
CA CYS A 339 -10.83 -6.89 5.46
C CYS A 339 -9.31 -6.91 5.48
N SER A 340 -8.70 -6.59 4.34
CA SER A 340 -7.23 -6.57 4.21
C SER A 340 -6.57 -5.66 5.25
N GLY A 341 -7.21 -4.56 5.64
CA GLY A 341 -6.70 -3.68 6.69
C GLY A 341 -6.75 -4.27 8.09
N CYS A 342 -7.82 -4.99 8.43
CA CYS A 342 -7.88 -5.72 9.69
C CYS A 342 -6.86 -6.86 9.69
N GLY A 343 -6.79 -7.65 8.61
CA GLY A 343 -5.84 -8.75 8.48
C GLY A 343 -4.39 -8.31 8.64
N ALA A 344 -3.96 -7.25 7.95
CA ALA A 344 -2.60 -6.73 8.11
C ALA A 344 -2.31 -6.20 9.51
N THR A 345 -3.25 -5.50 10.15
CA THR A 345 -3.04 -4.98 11.51
C THR A 345 -3.01 -6.09 12.55
N LEU A 346 -3.91 -7.07 12.46
CA LEU A 346 -3.95 -8.23 13.35
C LEU A 346 -2.71 -9.14 13.16
N LYS A 347 -2.20 -9.29 11.93
CA LYS A 347 -0.99 -10.11 11.66
C LYS A 347 0.33 -9.41 11.96
N ASN A 348 0.44 -8.12 11.64
CA ASN A 348 1.74 -7.44 11.61
C ASN A 348 1.93 -6.43 12.74
N ASN A 349 0.86 -5.81 13.24
CA ASN A 349 0.97 -4.79 14.30
C ASN A 349 0.64 -5.36 15.67
N HIS A 350 -0.42 -6.15 15.81
CA HIS A 350 -0.82 -6.79 17.08
C HIS A 350 0.29 -7.61 17.76
N PRO A 351 1.21 -8.31 17.05
CA PRO A 351 2.34 -8.98 17.69
C PRO A 351 3.29 -8.04 18.46
N GLU A 352 3.44 -6.79 18.04
CA GLU A 352 4.23 -5.79 18.77
C GLU A 352 3.63 -5.49 20.16
N PHE A 353 2.33 -5.75 20.34
CA PHE A 353 1.56 -5.56 21.59
C PHE A 353 1.27 -6.89 22.32
N GLY A 354 1.92 -7.99 21.93
CA GLY A 354 1.86 -9.27 22.66
C GLY A 354 0.71 -10.22 22.28
N SER A 355 0.03 -9.97 21.17
CA SER A 355 -0.94 -10.90 20.58
C SER A 355 -0.25 -11.94 19.69
N LYS A 356 -0.82 -13.15 19.64
CA LYS A 356 -0.32 -14.28 18.83
C LYS A 356 -1.45 -15.01 18.11
N LEU A 357 -2.54 -14.30 17.81
CA LEU A 357 -3.69 -14.88 17.13
C LEU A 357 -3.26 -15.42 15.76
N ASN A 358 -3.72 -16.63 15.43
CA ASN A 358 -3.56 -17.18 14.09
C ASN A 358 -4.62 -16.56 13.17
N VAL A 359 -4.26 -15.47 12.50
CA VAL A 359 -5.19 -14.70 11.67
C VAL A 359 -5.04 -15.15 10.23
N MET A 360 -6.14 -15.35 9.53
CA MET A 360 -6.16 -15.63 8.10
C MET A 360 -7.06 -14.65 7.34
N ASP A 361 -6.62 -14.21 6.18
CA ASP A 361 -7.50 -13.57 5.20
C ASP A 361 -8.42 -14.64 4.60
N ILE A 362 -9.64 -14.26 4.21
CA ILE A 362 -10.59 -15.22 3.68
C ILE A 362 -10.14 -15.86 2.36
N SER A 363 -9.37 -15.16 1.52
CA SER A 363 -8.88 -15.73 0.26
C SER A 363 -7.92 -16.89 0.49
N GLU A 364 -6.91 -16.72 1.34
CA GLU A 364 -5.98 -17.82 1.67
C GLU A 364 -6.67 -18.95 2.44
N PHE A 365 -7.76 -18.65 3.17
CA PHE A 365 -8.50 -19.68 3.89
C PHE A 365 -9.35 -20.52 2.94
N LEU A 366 -10.01 -19.90 1.94
CA LEU A 366 -10.93 -20.57 1.02
C LEU A 366 -10.25 -21.20 -0.19
N VAL A 367 -9.08 -20.73 -0.62
CA VAL A 367 -8.48 -21.15 -1.91
C VAL A 367 -8.45 -22.66 -2.09
N ASP A 368 -8.11 -23.43 -1.05
CA ASP A 368 -8.05 -24.90 -1.10
C ASP A 368 -9.25 -25.61 -0.44
N LYS A 369 -10.26 -24.86 -0.01
CA LYS A 369 -11.43 -25.39 0.72
C LYS A 369 -12.76 -25.23 -0.01
N LEU A 370 -12.77 -24.56 -1.17
CA LEU A 370 -13.96 -24.44 -1.99
C LEU A 370 -14.30 -25.79 -2.66
N ASP A 371 -15.54 -26.21 -2.48
CA ASP A 371 -16.16 -27.33 -3.20
C ASP A 371 -16.59 -26.84 -4.58
N THR A 372 -15.68 -26.95 -5.55
CA THR A 372 -15.88 -26.44 -6.91
C THR A 372 -17.04 -27.12 -7.64
N ASP A 373 -17.46 -28.31 -7.22
CA ASP A 373 -18.59 -29.03 -7.82
C ASP A 373 -19.94 -28.37 -7.49
N LYS A 374 -19.98 -27.53 -6.44
CA LYS A 374 -21.16 -26.73 -6.09
C LYS A 374 -21.24 -25.39 -6.80
N LEU A 375 -20.14 -24.93 -7.42
CA LEU A 375 -20.09 -23.65 -8.10
C LEU A 375 -20.84 -23.75 -9.44
N LYS A 376 -21.77 -22.82 -9.64
CA LYS A 376 -22.52 -22.65 -10.87
C LYS A 376 -21.87 -21.61 -11.76
N GLU A 377 -22.27 -21.65 -13.03
CA GLU A 377 -21.80 -20.73 -14.05
C GLU A 377 -22.24 -19.29 -13.76
N VAL A 378 -21.28 -18.37 -13.79
CA VAL A 378 -21.50 -16.92 -13.68
C VAL A 378 -20.90 -16.26 -14.91
N ASP A 379 -21.75 -15.92 -15.88
CA ASP A 379 -21.36 -15.24 -17.13
C ASP A 379 -21.06 -13.75 -16.83
N ILE A 380 -19.79 -13.46 -16.55
CA ILE A 380 -19.30 -12.11 -16.24
C ILE A 380 -17.81 -11.98 -16.56
N LYS A 381 -17.42 -10.86 -17.17
CA LYS A 381 -16.01 -10.48 -17.34
C LYS A 381 -15.54 -9.64 -16.17
N VAL A 382 -14.45 -10.04 -15.53
CA VAL A 382 -13.94 -9.38 -14.32
C VAL A 382 -12.46 -9.08 -14.39
N THR A 383 -12.06 -8.01 -13.72
CA THR A 383 -10.67 -7.72 -13.38
C THR A 383 -10.47 -7.69 -11.86
N TYR A 384 -9.22 -7.61 -11.39
CA TYR A 384 -8.90 -7.68 -9.96
C TYR A 384 -8.05 -6.51 -9.44
N HIS A 385 -8.50 -5.90 -8.35
CA HIS A 385 -7.72 -4.91 -7.60
C HIS A 385 -7.05 -5.55 -6.38
N ASP A 386 -5.71 -5.54 -6.36
CA ASP A 386 -4.88 -5.94 -5.22
C ASP A 386 -4.91 -4.90 -4.07
N PRO A 387 -5.57 -5.17 -2.93
CA PRO A 387 -5.52 -4.27 -1.79
C PRO A 387 -4.10 -4.18 -1.23
N CYS A 388 -3.66 -2.96 -0.92
CA CYS A 388 -2.30 -2.72 -0.44
C CYS A 388 -1.94 -3.54 0.82
N HIS A 389 -2.86 -3.62 1.77
CA HIS A 389 -2.66 -4.35 3.02
C HIS A 389 -2.73 -5.88 2.84
N LEU A 390 -3.33 -6.39 1.75
CA LEU A 390 -3.29 -7.82 1.42
C LEU A 390 -1.96 -8.16 0.74
N GLY A 391 -1.71 -7.58 -0.43
CA GLY A 391 -0.57 -7.96 -1.27
C GLY A 391 0.79 -7.50 -0.74
N ARG A 392 0.89 -6.27 -0.23
CA ARG A 392 2.15 -5.75 0.36
C ARG A 392 2.22 -5.98 1.86
N GLY A 393 1.10 -5.93 2.55
CA GLY A 393 1.04 -6.10 4.01
C GLY A 393 1.14 -7.56 4.44
N GLN A 394 0.33 -8.44 3.85
CA GLN A 394 0.25 -9.85 4.25
C GLN A 394 1.00 -10.79 3.30
N GLY A 395 1.38 -10.31 2.11
CA GLY A 395 2.07 -11.11 1.10
C GLY A 395 1.14 -12.00 0.27
N ILE A 396 -0.18 -11.89 0.46
CA ILE A 396 -1.19 -12.69 -0.23
C ILE A 396 -1.55 -12.01 -1.55
N LYS A 397 -1.31 -12.70 -2.68
CA LYS A 397 -1.53 -12.17 -4.04
C LYS A 397 -2.28 -13.14 -4.93
N ASP A 398 -1.88 -14.41 -4.90
CA ASP A 398 -2.35 -15.40 -5.87
C ASP A 398 -3.72 -15.97 -5.46
N ALA A 399 -3.94 -16.23 -4.16
CA ALA A 399 -5.18 -16.85 -3.66
C ALA A 399 -6.50 -16.19 -4.13
N PRO A 400 -6.65 -14.85 -4.18
CA PRO A 400 -7.83 -14.23 -4.77
C PRO A 400 -8.05 -14.57 -6.25
N ARG A 401 -6.97 -14.62 -7.04
CA ARG A 401 -7.02 -14.95 -8.48
C ARG A 401 -7.37 -16.41 -8.69
N ASP A 402 -6.71 -17.29 -7.94
CA ASP A 402 -6.99 -18.74 -7.94
C ASP A 402 -8.45 -19.04 -7.61
N ILE A 403 -9.07 -18.25 -6.73
CA ILE A 403 -10.51 -18.37 -6.42
C ILE A 403 -11.36 -17.89 -7.59
N ILE A 404 -11.05 -16.74 -8.19
CA ILE A 404 -11.80 -16.18 -9.32
C ILE A 404 -11.80 -17.17 -10.50
N GLU A 405 -10.63 -17.73 -10.83
CA GLU A 405 -10.45 -18.68 -11.94
C GLU A 405 -11.15 -20.03 -11.71
N LYS A 406 -11.52 -20.37 -10.47
CA LYS A 406 -12.29 -21.59 -10.16
C LYS A 406 -13.79 -21.46 -10.43
N ILE A 407 -14.31 -20.24 -10.63
CA ILE A 407 -15.74 -20.01 -10.84
C ILE A 407 -16.06 -20.26 -12.32
N PRO A 408 -16.91 -21.26 -12.66
CA PRO A 408 -17.27 -21.51 -14.05
C PRO A 408 -17.93 -20.29 -14.70
N GLY A 409 -17.64 -20.02 -15.97
CA GLY A 409 -18.24 -18.91 -16.74
C GLY A 409 -17.58 -17.54 -16.54
N VAL A 410 -16.75 -17.36 -15.50
CA VAL A 410 -16.06 -16.09 -15.26
C VAL A 410 -14.91 -15.93 -16.26
N GLU A 411 -14.91 -14.82 -17.00
CA GLU A 411 -13.77 -14.40 -17.82
C GLU A 411 -12.89 -13.45 -17.00
N PHE A 412 -11.67 -13.86 -16.66
CA PHE A 412 -10.75 -13.04 -15.86
C PHE A 412 -9.69 -12.36 -16.73
N GLU A 413 -9.63 -11.02 -16.66
CA GLU A 413 -8.61 -10.20 -17.29
C GLU A 413 -7.82 -9.39 -16.24
N GLU A 414 -6.50 -9.61 -16.18
CA GLU A 414 -5.62 -8.89 -15.25
C GLU A 414 -5.39 -7.44 -15.72
N MET A 415 -5.71 -6.46 -14.86
CA MET A 415 -5.38 -5.06 -15.14
C MET A 415 -3.86 -4.84 -15.13
N LEU A 416 -3.39 -3.83 -15.88
CA LEU A 416 -1.95 -3.56 -16.00
C LEU A 416 -1.26 -3.24 -14.65
N TYR A 417 -1.94 -2.54 -13.75
CA TYR A 417 -1.40 -2.10 -12.45
C TYR A 417 -2.33 -2.46 -11.27
N PRO A 418 -2.52 -3.75 -10.96
CA PRO A 418 -3.53 -4.20 -9.99
C PRO A 418 -3.26 -3.66 -8.59
N CYS A 419 -1.98 -3.59 -8.22
CA CYS A 419 -1.50 -3.13 -6.91
C CYS A 419 -1.37 -1.62 -6.73
N GLN A 420 -1.82 -0.80 -7.70
CA GLN A 420 -1.91 0.66 -7.52
C GLN A 420 -2.95 0.99 -6.43
N CYS A 421 -2.59 1.85 -5.48
CA CYS A 421 -3.45 2.18 -4.34
C CYS A 421 -4.78 2.78 -4.79
N CYS A 422 -5.90 2.34 -4.19
CA CYS A 422 -7.22 2.91 -4.45
C CYS A 422 -7.43 4.32 -3.90
N GLY A 423 -6.59 4.79 -2.96
CA GLY A 423 -6.66 6.13 -2.36
C GLY A 423 -7.28 6.24 -0.96
N ALA A 424 -8.00 5.22 -0.48
CA ALA A 424 -8.81 5.36 0.74
C ALA A 424 -8.01 5.35 2.06
N GLY A 425 -6.91 4.57 2.10
CA GLY A 425 -6.16 4.24 3.31
C GLY A 425 -5.46 5.40 4.00
N GLY A 426 -4.81 5.14 5.14
CA GLY A 426 -3.95 6.13 5.81
C GLY A 426 -4.67 7.31 6.45
N GLY A 427 -6.01 7.27 6.54
CA GLY A 427 -6.85 8.40 6.97
C GLY A 427 -7.20 9.38 5.85
N ILE A 428 -6.80 9.13 4.61
CA ILE A 428 -6.99 10.06 3.49
C ILE A 428 -8.45 10.23 3.13
N LYS A 429 -9.24 9.14 3.09
CA LYS A 429 -10.67 9.24 2.74
C LYS A 429 -11.46 10.20 3.64
N SER A 430 -11.10 10.32 4.91
CA SER A 430 -11.74 11.25 5.84
C SER A 430 -11.05 12.61 5.93
N GLY A 431 -9.72 12.67 5.92
CA GLY A 431 -8.98 13.93 6.13
C GLY A 431 -8.65 14.71 4.86
N LYS A 432 -8.61 14.04 3.71
CA LYS A 432 -8.26 14.58 2.37
C LYS A 432 -9.08 13.86 1.27
N PRO A 433 -10.43 13.95 1.31
CA PRO A 433 -11.30 13.22 0.40
C PRO A 433 -11.04 13.50 -1.08
N GLU A 434 -10.57 14.70 -1.42
CA GLU A 434 -10.15 15.10 -2.76
C GLU A 434 -9.01 14.23 -3.30
N ILE A 435 -7.94 14.04 -2.51
CA ILE A 435 -6.81 13.18 -2.87
C ILE A 435 -7.28 11.72 -2.98
N ALA A 436 -8.15 11.26 -2.07
CA ALA A 436 -8.69 9.91 -2.13
C ALA A 436 -9.50 9.67 -3.40
N LEU A 437 -10.27 10.67 -3.85
CA LEU A 437 -11.10 10.58 -5.05
C LEU A 437 -10.27 10.65 -6.33
N ASP A 438 -9.27 11.52 -6.41
CA ASP A 438 -8.44 11.60 -7.62
C ASP A 438 -7.59 10.33 -7.83
N LEU A 439 -7.12 9.71 -6.73
CA LEU A 439 -6.53 8.37 -6.77
C LEU A 439 -7.54 7.30 -7.22
N ALA A 440 -8.78 7.40 -6.77
CA ALA A 440 -9.84 6.48 -7.18
C ALA A 440 -10.16 6.61 -8.67
N LYS A 441 -10.27 7.84 -9.21
CA LYS A 441 -10.46 8.09 -10.65
C LYS A 441 -9.32 7.49 -11.47
N SER A 442 -8.07 7.69 -11.04
CA SER A 442 -6.92 7.09 -11.72
C SER A 442 -6.99 5.56 -11.71
N LYS A 443 -7.45 4.95 -10.63
CA LYS A 443 -7.71 3.49 -10.56
C LYS A 443 -8.89 3.09 -11.45
N ALA A 444 -9.96 3.89 -11.50
CA ALA A 444 -11.14 3.64 -12.31
C ALA A 444 -10.83 3.63 -13.81
N GLU A 445 -10.00 4.55 -14.31
CA GLU A 445 -9.53 4.52 -15.71
C GLU A 445 -8.76 3.21 -16.01
N MET A 446 -7.87 2.77 -15.10
CA MET A 446 -7.18 1.48 -15.27
C MET A 446 -8.11 0.27 -15.29
N ILE A 447 -9.26 0.36 -14.62
CA ILE A 447 -10.29 -0.70 -14.62
C ILE A 447 -11.06 -0.65 -15.93
N LYS A 448 -11.48 0.53 -16.37
CA LYS A 448 -12.17 0.76 -17.64
C LYS A 448 -11.35 0.27 -18.83
N ASP A 449 -10.04 0.45 -18.82
CA ASP A 449 -9.12 -0.04 -19.87
C ASP A 449 -9.12 -1.57 -20.04
N THR A 450 -9.62 -2.33 -19.05
CA THR A 450 -9.77 -3.80 -19.16
C THR A 450 -11.09 -4.23 -19.82
N GLU A 451 -12.00 -3.29 -20.09
CA GLU A 451 -13.32 -3.58 -20.64
C GLU A 451 -14.08 -4.66 -19.84
N SER A 452 -13.86 -4.74 -18.52
CA SER A 452 -14.52 -5.70 -17.62
C SER A 452 -15.86 -5.17 -17.13
N ASP A 453 -16.84 -6.07 -16.93
CA ASP A 453 -18.15 -5.74 -16.36
C ASP A 453 -18.06 -5.41 -14.86
N ALA A 454 -17.06 -5.97 -14.17
CA ALA A 454 -16.83 -5.71 -12.76
C ALA A 454 -15.35 -5.74 -12.38
N VAL A 455 -15.02 -5.06 -11.28
CA VAL A 455 -13.72 -5.18 -10.61
C VAL A 455 -13.89 -5.84 -9.25
N ILE A 456 -13.16 -6.94 -9.05
CA ILE A 456 -13.16 -7.71 -7.82
C ILE A 456 -12.08 -7.19 -6.88
N THR A 457 -12.40 -7.12 -5.58
CA THR A 457 -11.42 -6.86 -4.53
C THR A 457 -11.81 -7.62 -3.25
N ILE A 458 -10.89 -7.77 -2.29
CA ILE A 458 -11.18 -8.42 -0.99
C ILE A 458 -11.19 -7.43 0.18
N CYS A 459 -11.21 -6.15 -0.11
CA CYS A 459 -11.20 -5.11 0.92
C CYS A 459 -12.46 -4.25 0.77
N PRO A 460 -13.39 -4.30 1.73
CA PRO A 460 -14.60 -3.48 1.71
C PRO A 460 -14.31 -1.97 1.63
N PHE A 461 -13.14 -1.55 2.15
CA PHE A 461 -12.72 -0.16 2.07
C PHE A 461 -12.18 0.23 0.69
N CYS A 462 -11.54 -0.71 -0.02
CA CYS A 462 -11.18 -0.52 -1.42
C CYS A 462 -12.43 -0.50 -2.29
N GLN A 463 -13.37 -1.40 -2.03
CA GLN A 463 -14.64 -1.49 -2.74
C GLN A 463 -15.37 -0.14 -2.76
N LEU A 464 -15.57 0.44 -1.57
CA LEU A 464 -16.22 1.75 -1.42
C LEU A 464 -15.54 2.84 -2.26
N ASN A 465 -14.22 3.00 -2.12
CA ASN A 465 -13.53 4.12 -2.77
C ASN A 465 -13.33 3.91 -4.27
N ILE A 466 -13.21 2.67 -4.73
CA ILE A 466 -13.13 2.37 -6.18
C ILE A 466 -14.48 2.65 -6.83
N GLN A 467 -15.59 2.28 -6.19
CA GLN A 467 -16.92 2.62 -6.69
C GLN A 467 -17.09 4.14 -6.82
N ASP A 468 -16.70 4.92 -5.81
CA ASP A 468 -16.73 6.39 -5.89
C ASP A 468 -15.92 6.92 -7.09
N GLY A 469 -14.81 6.27 -7.44
CA GLY A 469 -13.98 6.62 -8.59
C GLY A 469 -14.63 6.30 -9.93
N LEU A 470 -15.26 5.12 -10.05
CA LEU A 470 -16.01 4.68 -11.24
C LEU A 470 -17.19 5.60 -11.51
N ASP A 471 -17.97 5.92 -10.47
CA ASP A 471 -19.09 6.85 -10.55
C ASP A 471 -18.61 8.24 -10.98
N ALA A 472 -17.48 8.72 -10.44
CA ALA A 472 -16.93 10.04 -10.78
C ALA A 472 -16.42 10.18 -12.23
N ILE A 473 -16.09 9.08 -12.91
CA ILE A 473 -15.71 9.08 -14.33
C ILE A 473 -16.88 8.65 -15.25
N GLY A 474 -18.09 8.51 -14.71
CA GLY A 474 -19.29 8.14 -15.45
C GLY A 474 -19.34 6.67 -15.89
N CYS A 475 -18.61 5.79 -15.21
CA CYS A 475 -18.60 4.34 -15.45
C CYS A 475 -19.44 3.59 -14.41
N GLU A 476 -20.65 4.07 -14.16
CA GLU A 476 -21.57 3.52 -13.13
C GLU A 476 -22.00 2.07 -13.42
N ASP A 477 -21.92 1.63 -14.69
CA ASP A 477 -22.26 0.28 -15.11
C ASP A 477 -21.23 -0.75 -14.62
N ILE A 478 -19.96 -0.36 -14.44
CA ILE A 478 -18.92 -1.22 -13.90
C ILE A 478 -19.07 -1.26 -12.38
N LYS A 479 -19.29 -2.45 -11.80
CA LYS A 479 -19.45 -2.59 -10.35
C LYS A 479 -18.14 -3.01 -9.68
N CYS A 480 -17.80 -2.33 -8.58
CA CYS A 480 -16.77 -2.83 -7.68
C CYS A 480 -17.38 -3.79 -6.67
N MET A 481 -17.00 -5.06 -6.76
CA MET A 481 -17.53 -6.15 -5.96
C MET A 481 -16.48 -6.70 -5.00
N HIS A 482 -16.92 -7.10 -3.82
CA HIS A 482 -16.13 -7.96 -2.96
C HIS A 482 -16.04 -9.37 -3.55
N LEU A 483 -14.92 -10.08 -3.34
CA LEU A 483 -14.74 -11.48 -3.80
C LEU A 483 -15.89 -12.40 -3.35
N LEU A 484 -16.40 -12.18 -2.14
CA LEU A 484 -17.54 -12.94 -1.60
C LEU A 484 -18.86 -12.66 -2.33
N GLU A 485 -19.04 -11.49 -2.94
CA GLU A 485 -20.24 -11.22 -3.75
C GLU A 485 -20.20 -11.97 -5.07
N LEU A 486 -19.02 -12.11 -5.68
CA LEU A 486 -18.83 -12.93 -6.87
C LEU A 486 -19.01 -14.42 -6.54
N LEU A 487 -18.40 -14.89 -5.44
CA LEU A 487 -18.59 -16.27 -4.99
C LEU A 487 -20.05 -16.58 -4.65
N ASP A 488 -20.75 -15.69 -3.96
CA ASP A 488 -22.15 -15.92 -3.60
C ASP A 488 -23.04 -16.10 -4.83
N LYS A 489 -22.79 -15.38 -5.93
CA LYS A 489 -23.47 -15.59 -7.22
C LYS A 489 -23.25 -17.00 -7.78
N ALA A 490 -22.08 -17.58 -7.55
CA ALA A 490 -21.77 -18.93 -7.99
C ALA A 490 -22.43 -20.01 -7.12
N TYR A 491 -22.93 -19.66 -5.92
CA TYR A 491 -23.66 -20.59 -5.04
C TYR A 491 -25.20 -20.44 -5.14
N GLU A 492 -25.71 -19.42 -5.86
CA GLU A 492 -27.14 -19.23 -6.14
C GLU A 492 -27.67 -20.16 -7.22
#